data_AF-A0A7X7SJW9-F1
#
_entry.id   AF-A0A7X7SJW9-F1
#
_cell.length_a   1.000
_cell.length_b   1.000
_cell.length_c   1.000
_cell.angle_alpha   90.00
_cell.angle_beta   90.00
_cell.angle_gamma   90.00
#
_symmetry.space_group_name_H-M   'P 1'
#
loop_
_entity.id
_entity.type
_entity.pdbx_description
1 polymer ?
#
loop_
_entity_poly.entity_id
_entity_poly.type
_entity_poly.pdbx_seq_one_letter_code
_entity_poly.pdbx_strand_id
1 'polypeptide(L)'
;MAKKLKKTIITCAITGGIHTPTMSDALPYKPEDIAQQALDAAAAGAAIVHLHARDPEDGRPRSDPELFRQILEPIKAGSDVVMNITTGGGLGMSLDERLAAATTFEPEMSSLNLGSMNFALHPLADRYQEWKFGWEQEFLRKSAGNIFANTFSDIQYISEKLGKGLGVRFELECYDVGHLYNLAHVVDNGWIEPPFFIQTIFGVLGGIGPDPENLQFMKRTADKLFGD
;
A
#
# COMPACT_ATOMS: atom_id res chain seq x y z
N MET A 1 1.06 -14.68 -25.98
CA MET A 1 0.01 -15.09 -25.01
C MET A 1 0.65 -15.07 -23.64
N ALA A 2 0.26 -14.14 -22.78
CA ALA A 2 0.75 -14.17 -21.41
C ALA A 2 0.26 -15.43 -20.70
N LYS A 3 1.10 -15.92 -19.82
CA LYS A 3 0.96 -17.24 -19.20
C LYS A 3 -0.16 -17.13 -18.17
N LYS A 4 -1.36 -17.64 -18.49
CA LYS A 4 -2.47 -17.76 -17.53
C LYS A 4 -1.93 -18.28 -16.19
N LEU A 5 -1.97 -17.45 -15.15
CA LEU A 5 -1.47 -17.80 -13.82
C LEU A 5 -2.21 -19.07 -13.36
N LYS A 6 -1.48 -20.20 -13.29
CA LYS A 6 -2.03 -21.48 -12.84
C LYS A 6 -2.24 -21.52 -11.32
N LYS A 7 -1.69 -20.54 -10.60
CA LYS A 7 -1.73 -20.37 -9.15
C LYS A 7 -2.17 -18.95 -8.84
N THR A 8 -3.09 -18.79 -7.89
CA THR A 8 -3.56 -17.48 -7.44
C THR A 8 -2.61 -16.95 -6.37
N ILE A 9 -2.13 -15.72 -6.54
CA ILE A 9 -1.35 -15.02 -5.52
C ILE A 9 -2.35 -14.43 -4.52
N ILE A 10 -2.15 -14.71 -3.24
CA ILE A 10 -2.89 -14.11 -2.14
C ILE A 10 -1.95 -13.14 -1.44
N THR A 11 -2.32 -11.86 -1.42
CA THR A 11 -1.65 -10.81 -0.64
C THR A 11 -2.48 -10.53 0.61
N CYS A 12 -1.83 -10.49 1.77
CA CYS A 12 -2.46 -10.05 3.03
C CYS A 12 -1.89 -8.70 3.48
N ALA A 13 -2.71 -7.65 3.48
CA ALA A 13 -2.35 -6.35 4.04
C ALA A 13 -2.65 -6.33 5.54
N ILE A 14 -1.60 -6.26 6.36
CA ILE A 14 -1.69 -6.63 7.79
C ILE A 14 -2.39 -5.55 8.62
N THR A 15 -2.01 -4.28 8.45
CA THR A 15 -2.52 -3.19 9.32
C THR A 15 -2.88 -1.90 8.58
N GLY A 16 -2.19 -1.60 7.47
CA GLY A 16 -2.42 -0.40 6.67
C GLY A 16 -2.21 0.92 7.43
N GLY A 17 -2.65 2.02 6.83
CA GLY A 17 -2.63 3.37 7.43
C GLY A 17 -4.02 3.99 7.65
N ILE A 18 -5.10 3.27 7.38
CA ILE A 18 -6.48 3.80 7.39
C ILE A 18 -7.18 3.57 8.72
N HIS A 19 -7.36 2.30 9.10
CA HIS A 19 -8.05 1.95 10.34
C HIS A 19 -7.27 2.46 11.56
N THR A 20 -8.00 2.83 12.60
CA THR A 20 -7.43 3.30 13.86
C THR A 20 -7.77 2.31 14.99
N PRO A 21 -7.00 2.26 16.10
CA PRO A 21 -7.18 1.27 17.17
C PRO A 21 -8.58 1.21 17.79
N THR A 22 -9.32 2.32 17.80
CA THR A 22 -10.72 2.38 18.25
C THR A 22 -11.64 1.48 17.43
N MET A 23 -11.34 1.27 16.14
CA MET A 23 -12.23 0.57 15.22
C MET A 23 -12.25 -0.94 15.42
N SER A 24 -11.18 -1.52 15.96
CA SER A 24 -11.06 -2.96 16.21
C SER A 24 -9.94 -3.27 17.19
N ASP A 25 -10.21 -4.14 18.16
CA ASP A 25 -9.18 -4.70 19.05
C ASP A 25 -8.20 -5.63 18.31
N ALA A 26 -8.58 -6.12 17.12
CA ALA A 26 -7.75 -7.01 16.32
C ALA A 26 -6.75 -6.27 15.41
N LEU A 27 -6.82 -4.93 15.31
CA LEU A 27 -5.89 -4.14 14.49
C LEU A 27 -4.48 -4.17 15.11
N PRO A 28 -3.48 -4.83 14.49
CA PRO A 28 -2.16 -4.90 15.07
C PRO A 28 -1.44 -3.57 14.88
N TYR A 29 -0.84 -3.03 15.94
CA TYR A 29 -0.03 -1.80 15.85
C TYR A 29 1.33 -1.87 16.53
N LYS A 30 1.54 -2.84 17.43
CA LYS A 30 2.88 -3.12 17.94
C LYS A 30 3.67 -3.94 16.92
N PRO A 31 4.99 -3.70 16.77
CA PRO A 31 5.83 -4.44 15.82
C PRO A 31 5.70 -5.97 15.94
N GLU A 32 5.70 -6.49 17.17
CA GLU A 32 5.56 -7.92 17.45
C GLU A 32 4.21 -8.50 17.00
N ASP A 33 3.13 -7.76 17.17
CA ASP A 33 1.78 -8.19 16.75
C ASP A 33 1.66 -8.17 15.22
N ILE A 34 2.25 -7.15 14.57
CA ILE A 34 2.28 -7.04 13.10
C ILE A 34 3.08 -8.19 12.51
N ALA A 35 4.27 -8.48 13.06
CA ALA A 35 5.11 -9.58 12.62
C ALA A 35 4.42 -10.94 12.82
N GLN A 36 3.79 -11.16 13.97
CA GLN A 36 3.08 -12.40 14.24
C GLN A 36 1.89 -12.59 13.28
N GLN A 37 1.05 -11.57 13.08
CA GLN A 37 -0.07 -11.67 12.14
C GLN A 37 0.40 -11.86 10.69
N ALA A 38 1.56 -11.32 10.31
CA ALA A 38 2.15 -11.57 9.00
C ALA A 38 2.60 -13.03 8.83
N LEU A 39 3.23 -13.62 9.85
CA LEU A 39 3.61 -15.04 9.86
C LEU A 39 2.37 -15.95 9.85
N ASP A 40 1.33 -15.60 10.61
CA ASP A 40 0.07 -16.35 10.62
C ASP A 40 -0.62 -16.30 9.24
N ALA A 41 -0.61 -15.14 8.59
CA ALA A 41 -1.13 -14.99 7.23
C ALA A 41 -0.34 -15.82 6.22
N ALA A 42 1.00 -15.84 6.32
CA ALA A 42 1.85 -16.68 5.49
C ALA A 42 1.56 -18.17 5.71
N ALA A 43 1.46 -18.62 6.96
CA ALA A 43 1.11 -19.99 7.31
C ALA A 43 -0.29 -20.40 6.80
N ALA A 44 -1.22 -19.45 6.71
CA ALA A 44 -2.55 -19.64 6.12
C ALA A 44 -2.56 -19.67 4.57
N GLY A 45 -1.45 -19.34 3.92
CA GLY A 45 -1.27 -19.42 2.47
C GLY A 45 -1.12 -18.08 1.74
N ALA A 46 -0.92 -16.97 2.45
CA ALA A 46 -0.52 -15.71 1.82
C ALA A 46 0.89 -15.85 1.20
N ALA A 47 1.01 -15.48 -0.07
CA ALA A 47 2.30 -15.47 -0.78
C ALA A 47 3.02 -14.13 -0.64
N ILE A 48 2.29 -13.07 -0.32
CA ILE A 48 2.78 -11.71 -0.10
C ILE A 48 2.14 -11.15 1.17
N VAL A 49 2.93 -10.48 2.01
CA VAL A 49 2.42 -9.64 3.10
C VAL A 49 2.72 -8.18 2.82
N HIS A 50 1.69 -7.34 2.83
CA HIS A 50 1.80 -5.89 2.63
C HIS A 50 1.87 -5.19 3.99
N LEU A 51 2.94 -4.43 4.21
CA LEU A 51 3.39 -4.02 5.54
C LEU A 51 3.42 -2.49 5.69
N HIS A 52 2.90 -2.06 6.84
CA HIS A 52 2.98 -0.70 7.36
C HIS A 52 3.51 -0.77 8.79
N ALA A 53 4.16 0.29 9.26
CA ALA A 53 4.52 0.46 10.65
C ALA A 53 3.55 1.42 11.37
N ARG A 54 3.41 1.21 12.67
CA ARG A 54 2.60 2.05 13.56
C ARG A 54 3.39 2.32 14.84
N ASP A 55 3.00 3.37 15.53
CA ASP A 55 3.53 3.71 16.85
C ASP A 55 3.09 2.63 17.86
N PRO A 56 4.02 1.97 18.57
CA PRO A 56 3.69 0.89 19.49
C PRO A 56 2.88 1.35 20.72
N GLU A 57 2.86 2.64 21.03
CA GLU A 57 2.14 3.18 22.18
C GLU A 57 0.67 3.50 21.86
N ASP A 58 0.42 4.12 20.71
CA ASP A 58 -0.92 4.67 20.37
C ASP A 58 -1.48 4.25 19.01
N GLY A 59 -0.74 3.44 18.25
CA GLY A 59 -1.14 2.89 16.96
C GLY A 59 -1.18 3.87 15.77
N ARG A 60 -0.63 5.07 15.92
CA ARG A 60 -0.54 6.06 14.84
C ARG A 60 0.34 5.57 13.69
N PRO A 61 -0.01 5.79 12.41
CA PRO A 61 0.87 5.42 11.29
C PRO A 61 2.26 6.06 11.41
N ARG A 62 3.32 5.26 11.22
CA ARG A 62 4.72 5.70 11.23
C ARG A 62 5.45 5.14 10.00
N SER A 63 6.50 5.83 9.57
CA SER A 63 7.39 5.37 8.49
C SER A 63 8.83 5.15 8.95
N ASP A 64 9.04 5.08 10.26
CA ASP A 64 10.35 4.93 10.89
C ASP A 64 10.99 3.58 10.48
N PRO A 65 12.17 3.60 9.82
CA PRO A 65 12.88 2.37 9.47
C PRO A 65 13.15 1.45 10.65
N GLU A 66 13.35 1.98 11.85
CA GLU A 66 13.62 1.17 13.04
C GLU A 66 12.38 0.35 13.46
N LEU A 67 11.18 0.93 13.34
CA LEU A 67 9.94 0.18 13.56
C LEU A 67 9.74 -0.90 12.49
N PHE A 68 10.07 -0.58 11.23
CA PHE A 68 10.05 -1.59 10.16
C PHE A 68 11.05 -2.71 10.43
N ARG A 69 12.26 -2.42 10.92
CA ARG A 69 13.26 -3.43 11.26
C ARG A 69 12.70 -4.48 12.23
N GLN A 70 12.03 -4.02 13.28
CA GLN A 70 11.40 -4.86 14.30
C GLN A 70 10.27 -5.74 13.74
N ILE A 71 9.60 -5.29 12.68
CA ILE A 71 8.56 -6.07 11.97
C ILE A 71 9.18 -7.07 10.99
N LEU A 72 10.16 -6.65 10.21
CA LEU A 72 10.70 -7.40 9.07
C LEU A 72 11.65 -8.53 9.50
N GLU A 73 12.49 -8.31 10.51
CA GLU A 73 13.47 -9.31 10.97
C GLU A 73 12.81 -10.63 11.41
N PRO A 74 11.76 -10.62 12.26
CA PRO A 74 11.07 -11.86 12.64
C PRO A 74 10.36 -12.54 11.47
N ILE A 75 9.74 -11.77 10.55
CA ILE A 75 9.07 -12.34 9.37
C ILE A 75 10.08 -13.08 8.49
N LYS A 76 11.21 -12.43 8.19
CA LYS A 76 12.30 -13.01 7.38
C LYS A 76 12.92 -14.24 8.02
N ALA A 77 12.99 -14.29 9.35
CA ALA A 77 13.49 -15.47 10.08
C ALA A 77 12.46 -16.62 10.10
N GLY A 78 11.16 -16.32 10.05
CA GLY A 78 10.08 -17.29 10.24
C GLY A 78 9.40 -17.79 8.97
N SER A 79 9.55 -17.14 7.82
CA SER A 79 8.85 -17.48 6.58
C SER A 79 9.61 -17.03 5.33
N ASP A 80 9.33 -17.67 4.20
CA ASP A 80 9.74 -17.26 2.84
C ASP A 80 8.70 -16.35 2.14
N VAL A 81 7.79 -15.74 2.89
CA VAL A 81 6.75 -14.87 2.35
C VAL A 81 7.36 -13.59 1.78
N VAL A 82 6.89 -13.17 0.60
CA VAL A 82 7.35 -11.92 0.00
C VAL A 82 6.90 -10.75 0.86
N MET A 83 7.85 -9.95 1.33
CA MET A 83 7.58 -8.76 2.12
C MET A 83 7.43 -7.54 1.19
N ASN A 84 6.23 -6.98 1.17
CA ASN A 84 5.90 -5.79 0.39
C ASN A 84 5.80 -4.58 1.33
N ILE A 85 6.76 -3.66 1.23
CA ILE A 85 6.81 -2.45 2.06
C ILE A 85 6.04 -1.32 1.37
N THR A 86 5.13 -0.68 2.10
CA THR A 86 4.40 0.49 1.59
C THR A 86 5.33 1.65 1.21
N THR A 87 5.02 2.34 0.10
CA THR A 87 5.53 3.71 -0.16
C THR A 87 4.41 4.75 -0.13
N GLY A 88 3.20 4.36 0.24
CA GLY A 88 2.09 5.28 0.48
C GLY A 88 2.25 6.03 1.81
N GLY A 89 2.73 5.33 2.84
CA GLY A 89 2.89 5.88 4.19
C GLY A 89 1.57 6.28 4.86
N GLY A 90 1.63 7.26 5.76
CA GLY A 90 0.47 7.86 6.44
C GLY A 90 0.12 9.25 5.89
N LEU A 91 -1.11 9.70 6.13
CA LEU A 91 -1.56 11.03 5.71
C LEU A 91 -0.63 12.11 6.30
N GLY A 92 -0.07 12.96 5.42
CA GLY A 92 0.80 14.08 5.81
C GLY A 92 2.30 13.78 5.82
N MET A 93 2.74 12.55 5.52
CA MET A 93 4.15 12.24 5.36
C MET A 93 4.72 12.81 4.06
N SER A 94 5.94 13.34 4.14
CA SER A 94 6.75 13.73 2.98
C SER A 94 7.16 12.50 2.15
N LEU A 95 7.60 12.73 0.91
CA LEU A 95 8.09 11.65 0.05
C LEU A 95 9.28 10.92 0.68
N ASP A 96 10.25 11.63 1.25
CA ASP A 96 11.42 11.01 1.89
C ASP A 96 11.02 10.12 3.07
N GLU A 97 10.09 10.58 3.90
CA GLU A 97 9.56 9.78 5.01
C GLU A 97 8.88 8.51 4.50
N ARG A 98 8.10 8.60 3.42
CA ARG A 98 7.41 7.45 2.82
C ARG A 98 8.36 6.42 2.23
N LEU A 99 9.51 6.83 1.71
CA LEU A 99 10.48 5.95 1.06
C LEU A 99 11.57 5.43 2.00
N ALA A 100 11.66 5.95 3.22
CA ALA A 100 12.75 5.65 4.14
C ALA A 100 12.92 4.14 4.35
N ALA A 101 11.83 3.44 4.73
CA ALA A 101 11.88 1.99 4.98
C ALA A 101 12.27 1.19 3.73
N ALA A 102 11.64 1.44 2.58
CA ALA A 102 11.94 0.73 1.34
C ALA A 102 13.38 0.97 0.86
N THR A 103 13.91 2.19 1.06
CA THR A 103 15.31 2.52 0.75
C THR A 103 16.28 1.82 1.70
N THR A 104 15.94 1.69 2.99
CA THR A 104 16.81 1.05 3.99
C THR A 104 16.86 -0.47 3.84
N PHE A 105 15.72 -1.11 3.55
CA PHE A 105 15.61 -2.57 3.59
C PHE A 105 15.64 -3.25 2.23
N GLU A 106 15.55 -2.48 1.14
CA GLU A 106 15.61 -2.99 -0.24
C GLU A 106 14.72 -4.24 -0.44
N PRO A 107 13.41 -4.13 -0.16
CA PRO A 107 12.52 -5.28 -0.18
C PRO A 107 12.37 -5.83 -1.60
N GLU A 108 11.96 -7.10 -1.70
CA GLU A 108 11.63 -7.71 -3.00
C GLU A 108 10.56 -6.92 -3.75
N MET A 109 9.61 -6.34 -3.00
CA MET A 109 8.52 -5.54 -3.53
C MET A 109 8.21 -4.33 -2.65
N SER A 110 7.71 -3.27 -3.27
CA SER A 110 7.07 -2.15 -2.57
C SER A 110 5.80 -1.70 -3.28
N SER A 111 4.85 -1.14 -2.54
CA SER A 111 3.67 -0.53 -3.15
C SER A 111 4.06 0.77 -3.87
N LEU A 112 3.39 1.12 -4.97
CA LEU A 112 3.59 2.36 -5.70
C LEU A 112 2.24 2.89 -6.16
N ASN A 113 1.87 4.04 -5.62
CA ASN A 113 0.61 4.72 -5.92
C ASN A 113 0.74 5.50 -7.23
N LEU A 114 -0.16 5.21 -8.17
CA LEU A 114 -0.04 5.69 -9.56
C LEU A 114 -0.81 6.98 -9.87
N GLY A 115 -1.14 7.78 -8.85
CA GLY A 115 -1.76 9.08 -9.08
C GLY A 115 -2.08 9.84 -7.81
N SER A 116 -2.14 11.16 -7.95
CA SER A 116 -2.64 12.06 -6.92
C SER A 116 -4.17 12.01 -6.88
N MET A 117 -4.74 11.87 -5.69
CA MET A 117 -6.19 11.79 -5.52
C MET A 117 -6.64 12.34 -4.17
N ASN A 118 -7.93 12.67 -4.06
CA ASN A 118 -8.55 12.78 -2.74
C ASN A 118 -8.51 11.40 -2.08
N PHE A 119 -8.17 11.35 -0.79
CA PHE A 119 -8.16 10.11 -0.02
C PHE A 119 -8.87 10.38 1.30
N ALA A 120 -10.19 10.27 1.28
CA ALA A 120 -11.04 10.79 2.34
C ALA A 120 -11.46 9.69 3.32
N LEU A 121 -11.08 9.88 4.59
CA LEU A 121 -11.41 9.02 5.72
C LEU A 121 -12.40 9.68 6.70
N HIS A 122 -12.63 10.99 6.57
CA HIS A 122 -13.39 11.82 7.50
C HIS A 122 -14.81 11.32 7.82
N PRO A 123 -15.56 10.63 6.93
CA PRO A 123 -16.86 10.08 7.29
C PRO A 123 -16.77 8.94 8.30
N LEU A 124 -15.62 8.25 8.40
CA LEU A 124 -15.43 7.20 9.40
C LEU A 124 -15.50 7.74 10.83
N ALA A 125 -15.10 9.00 11.04
CA ALA A 125 -15.17 9.63 12.35
C ALA A 125 -16.61 9.81 12.86
N ASP A 126 -17.61 9.82 11.97
CA ASP A 126 -19.02 9.91 12.36
C ASP A 126 -19.58 8.57 12.89
N ARG A 127 -18.85 7.47 12.71
CA ARG A 127 -19.26 6.13 13.15
C ARG A 127 -18.92 5.80 14.60
N TYR A 128 -18.11 6.64 15.26
CA TYR A 128 -17.58 6.40 16.60
C TYR A 128 -17.81 7.61 17.51
N GLN A 129 -18.17 7.35 18.77
CA GLN A 129 -18.41 8.38 19.77
C GLN A 129 -17.28 8.49 20.80
N GLU A 130 -16.57 7.39 21.04
CA GLU A 130 -15.45 7.29 21.97
C GLU A 130 -14.19 6.87 21.21
N TRP A 131 -13.03 7.33 21.69
CA TRP A 131 -11.73 7.09 21.05
C TRP A 131 -10.72 6.62 22.08
N LYS A 132 -9.97 5.56 21.76
CA LYS A 132 -8.89 5.02 22.62
C LYS A 132 -7.74 6.01 22.72
N PHE A 133 -7.40 6.68 21.63
CA PHE A 133 -6.29 7.63 21.55
C PHE A 133 -6.72 8.95 20.94
N GLY A 134 -6.21 10.07 21.48
CA GLY A 134 -6.63 11.41 21.12
C GLY A 134 -6.32 11.83 19.66
N TRP A 135 -5.39 11.15 18.99
CA TRP A 135 -5.01 11.46 17.62
C TRP A 135 -6.00 10.95 16.57
N GLU A 136 -6.79 9.91 16.90
CA GLU A 136 -7.54 9.13 15.92
C GLU A 136 -8.63 9.95 15.22
N GLN A 137 -9.45 10.66 16.01
CA GLN A 137 -10.54 11.46 15.46
C GLN A 137 -10.01 12.59 14.58
N GLU A 138 -9.00 13.32 15.07
CA GLU A 138 -8.41 14.44 14.34
C GLU A 138 -7.76 13.96 13.04
N PHE A 139 -7.04 12.83 13.06
CA PHE A 139 -6.46 12.20 11.88
C PHE A 139 -7.51 11.92 10.80
N LEU A 140 -8.63 11.30 11.16
CA LEU A 140 -9.71 11.01 10.22
C LEU A 140 -10.32 12.32 9.69
N ARG A 141 -10.63 13.29 10.56
CA ARG A 141 -11.24 14.56 10.13
C ARG A 141 -10.34 15.37 9.20
N LYS A 142 -9.03 15.40 9.46
CA LYS A 142 -8.05 16.10 8.62
C LYS A 142 -7.98 15.57 7.19
N SER A 143 -8.33 14.30 6.96
CA SER A 143 -8.35 13.72 5.61
C SER A 143 -9.29 14.44 4.64
N ALA A 144 -10.29 15.20 5.12
CA ALA A 144 -11.19 16.00 4.27
C ALA A 144 -10.46 17.09 3.47
N GLY A 145 -9.34 17.60 3.99
CA GLY A 145 -8.54 18.64 3.34
C GLY A 145 -7.24 18.13 2.72
N ASN A 146 -7.02 16.81 2.69
CA ASN A 146 -5.74 16.24 2.26
C ASN A 146 -5.81 15.66 0.84
N ILE A 147 -4.72 15.83 0.10
CA ILE A 147 -4.48 15.14 -1.16
C ILE A 147 -3.45 14.04 -0.90
N PHE A 148 -3.76 12.82 -1.33
CA PHE A 148 -2.74 11.78 -1.37
C PHE A 148 -1.90 11.98 -2.63
N ALA A 149 -0.77 12.68 -2.48
CA ALA A 149 0.02 13.16 -3.60
C ALA A 149 0.98 12.09 -4.14
N ASN A 150 0.85 11.80 -5.44
CA ASN A 150 1.76 10.99 -6.23
C ASN A 150 1.81 11.59 -7.64
N THR A 151 2.61 12.65 -7.78
CA THR A 151 2.80 13.31 -9.08
C THR A 151 3.63 12.43 -10.01
N PHE A 152 3.64 12.73 -11.31
CA PHE A 152 4.53 12.01 -12.24
C PHE A 152 6.01 12.14 -11.86
N SER A 153 6.44 13.29 -11.32
CA SER A 153 7.80 13.46 -10.81
C SER A 153 8.09 12.54 -9.63
N ASP A 154 7.13 12.37 -8.71
CA ASP A 154 7.28 11.45 -7.58
C ASP A 154 7.34 10.00 -8.07
N ILE A 155 6.44 9.61 -8.97
CA ILE A 155 6.38 8.26 -9.55
C ILE A 155 7.68 7.94 -10.30
N GLN A 156 8.20 8.88 -11.10
CA GLN A 156 9.49 8.74 -11.78
C GLN A 156 10.61 8.55 -10.76
N TYR A 157 10.70 9.44 -9.77
CA TYR A 157 11.74 9.39 -8.75
C TYR A 157 11.74 8.06 -8.00
N ILE A 158 10.56 7.57 -7.58
CA ILE A 158 10.43 6.28 -6.90
C ILE A 158 10.87 5.14 -7.82
N SER A 159 10.41 5.15 -9.08
CA SER A 159 10.72 4.11 -10.06
C SER A 159 12.22 4.03 -10.36
N GLU A 160 12.90 5.17 -10.47
CA GLU A 160 14.34 5.24 -10.68
C GLU A 160 15.11 4.85 -9.42
N LYS A 161 14.76 5.40 -8.26
CA LYS A 161 15.47 5.16 -6.99
C LYS A 161 15.31 3.73 -6.52
N LEU A 162 14.08 3.27 -6.30
CA LEU A 162 13.82 1.94 -5.75
C LEU A 162 13.91 0.87 -6.83
N GLY A 163 13.31 1.11 -8.00
CA GLY A 163 13.25 0.12 -9.07
C GLY A 163 14.62 -0.08 -9.73
N LYS A 164 15.09 0.90 -10.49
CA LYS A 164 16.37 0.78 -11.22
C LYS A 164 17.59 0.80 -10.30
N GLY A 165 17.54 1.58 -9.23
CA GLY A 165 18.65 1.75 -8.30
C GLY A 165 18.85 0.57 -7.34
N LEU A 166 17.78 -0.01 -6.81
CA LEU A 166 17.82 -1.04 -5.77
C LEU A 166 17.21 -2.38 -6.19
N GLY A 167 16.64 -2.48 -7.41
CA GLY A 167 16.04 -3.71 -7.91
C GLY A 167 14.65 -4.03 -7.34
N VAL A 168 14.03 -3.11 -6.61
CA VAL A 168 12.72 -3.29 -5.99
C VAL A 168 11.63 -3.43 -7.07
N ARG A 169 10.78 -4.45 -6.95
CA ARG A 169 9.60 -4.63 -7.80
C ARG A 169 8.41 -3.86 -7.23
N PHE A 170 7.43 -3.51 -8.07
CA PHE A 170 6.29 -2.71 -7.61
C PHE A 170 4.96 -3.47 -7.61
N GLU A 171 4.21 -3.32 -6.51
CA GLU A 171 2.75 -3.44 -6.51
C GLU A 171 2.16 -2.09 -6.95
N LEU A 172 1.58 -2.07 -8.14
CA LEU A 172 1.15 -0.85 -8.83
C LEU A 172 -0.30 -0.53 -8.45
N GLU A 173 -0.46 0.38 -7.48
CA GLU A 173 -1.75 0.71 -6.84
C GLU A 173 -2.57 1.68 -7.70
N CYS A 174 -3.62 1.15 -8.32
CA CYS A 174 -4.55 1.86 -9.22
C CYS A 174 -5.93 1.99 -8.57
N TYR A 175 -6.25 3.20 -8.09
CA TYR A 175 -7.53 3.50 -7.45
C TYR A 175 -8.59 3.99 -8.43
N ASP A 176 -8.21 4.29 -9.67
CA ASP A 176 -9.11 4.74 -10.71
C ASP A 176 -8.52 4.40 -12.09
N VAL A 177 -9.35 4.49 -13.12
CA VAL A 177 -9.01 4.24 -14.51
C VAL A 177 -7.90 5.17 -14.97
N GLY A 178 -7.91 6.43 -14.51
CA GLY A 178 -6.83 7.37 -14.76
C GLY A 178 -5.45 6.86 -14.30
N HIS A 179 -5.37 6.08 -13.22
CA HIS A 179 -4.11 5.52 -12.73
C HIS A 179 -3.56 4.44 -13.66
N LEU A 180 -4.43 3.69 -14.35
CA LEU A 180 -4.01 2.75 -15.41
C LEU A 180 -3.40 3.50 -16.60
N TYR A 181 -3.96 4.64 -16.98
CA TYR A 181 -3.38 5.49 -18.02
C TYR A 181 -2.07 6.16 -17.57
N ASN A 182 -1.95 6.53 -16.29
CA ASN A 182 -0.68 6.98 -15.73
C ASN A 182 0.38 5.87 -15.79
N LEU A 183 0.02 4.62 -15.47
CA LEU A 183 0.92 3.48 -15.65
C LEU A 183 1.33 3.28 -17.10
N ALA A 184 0.42 3.43 -18.06
CA ALA A 184 0.78 3.36 -19.48
C ALA A 184 1.85 4.40 -19.83
N HIS A 185 1.72 5.63 -19.33
CA HIS A 185 2.77 6.64 -19.48
C HIS A 185 4.10 6.23 -18.82
N VAL A 186 4.06 5.70 -17.60
CA VAL A 186 5.26 5.21 -16.88
C VAL A 186 5.97 4.10 -17.69
N VAL A 187 5.21 3.21 -18.31
CA VAL A 187 5.71 2.12 -19.18
C VAL A 187 6.30 2.66 -20.47
N ASP A 188 5.62 3.58 -21.16
CA ASP A 188 6.08 4.19 -22.40
C ASP A 188 7.41 4.95 -22.22
N ASN A 189 7.65 5.51 -21.03
CA ASN A 189 8.91 6.17 -20.68
C ASN A 189 9.99 5.20 -20.16
N GLY A 190 9.69 3.90 -20.05
CA GLY A 190 10.63 2.87 -19.58
C GLY A 190 11.05 3.06 -18.12
N TRP A 191 10.18 3.61 -17.28
CA TRP A 191 10.47 3.79 -15.85
C TRP A 191 10.29 2.48 -15.07
N ILE A 192 9.37 1.62 -15.49
CA ILE A 192 9.07 0.31 -14.89
C ILE A 192 9.01 -0.75 -15.99
N GLU A 193 9.62 -1.91 -15.72
CA GLU A 193 9.68 -3.03 -16.66
C GLU A 193 8.70 -4.17 -16.29
N PRO A 194 8.13 -4.86 -17.31
CA PRO A 194 7.20 -5.98 -17.08
C PRO A 194 7.87 -7.18 -16.38
N PRO A 195 7.08 -8.12 -15.79
CA PRO A 195 5.61 -8.14 -15.74
C PRO A 195 5.05 -7.09 -14.77
N PHE A 196 3.86 -6.53 -15.04
CA PHE A 196 3.27 -5.53 -14.14
C PHE A 196 2.37 -6.20 -13.10
N PHE A 197 2.63 -5.97 -11.81
CA PHE A 197 1.74 -6.43 -10.74
C PHE A 197 0.76 -5.30 -10.40
N ILE A 198 -0.35 -5.24 -11.13
CA ILE A 198 -1.36 -4.18 -11.02
C ILE A 198 -2.37 -4.53 -9.92
N GLN A 199 -2.44 -3.70 -8.89
CA GLN A 199 -3.41 -3.79 -7.81
C GLN A 199 -4.53 -2.77 -8.05
N THR A 200 -5.70 -3.23 -8.45
CA THR A 200 -6.87 -2.35 -8.64
C THR A 200 -7.65 -2.24 -7.33
N ILE A 201 -7.80 -1.02 -6.82
CA ILE A 201 -8.36 -0.74 -5.48
C ILE A 201 -9.71 -0.03 -5.63
N PHE A 202 -10.73 -0.54 -4.95
CA PHE A 202 -12.11 -0.06 -5.08
C PHE A 202 -12.70 0.37 -3.73
N GLY A 203 -13.58 1.36 -3.74
CA GLY A 203 -14.37 1.75 -2.56
C GLY A 203 -13.71 2.78 -1.64
N VAL A 204 -12.56 3.33 -2.00
CA VAL A 204 -11.97 4.48 -1.31
C VAL A 204 -12.70 5.75 -1.76
N LEU A 205 -13.16 6.57 -0.81
CA LEU A 205 -13.78 7.86 -1.14
C LEU A 205 -12.73 8.80 -1.76
N GLY A 206 -12.90 9.05 -3.05
CA GLY A 206 -11.95 9.79 -3.90
C GLY A 206 -11.35 8.95 -5.03
N GLY A 207 -11.54 7.62 -5.00
CA GLY A 207 -11.26 6.71 -6.11
C GLY A 207 -12.54 6.09 -6.68
N ILE A 208 -12.37 5.02 -7.46
CA ILE A 208 -13.46 4.31 -8.13
C ILE A 208 -14.31 3.49 -7.13
N GLY A 209 -15.62 3.43 -7.39
CA GLY A 209 -16.59 2.74 -6.51
C GLY A 209 -16.48 1.21 -6.53
N PRO A 210 -16.98 0.51 -5.50
CA PRO A 210 -16.87 -0.95 -5.35
C PRO A 210 -17.94 -1.73 -6.14
N ASP A 211 -18.42 -1.18 -7.25
CA ASP A 211 -19.41 -1.81 -8.11
C ASP A 211 -18.75 -2.86 -9.04
N PRO A 212 -19.39 -4.02 -9.29
CA PRO A 212 -18.85 -5.06 -10.17
C PRO A 212 -18.48 -4.56 -11.58
N GLU A 213 -19.21 -3.58 -12.11
CA GLU A 213 -18.97 -2.94 -13.39
C GLU A 213 -17.61 -2.23 -13.42
N ASN A 214 -17.24 -1.57 -12.32
CA ASN A 214 -15.95 -0.89 -12.20
C ASN A 214 -14.79 -1.88 -12.21
N LEU A 215 -14.94 -3.04 -11.55
CA LEU A 215 -13.94 -4.11 -11.61
C LEU A 215 -13.73 -4.60 -13.05
N GLN A 216 -14.82 -4.89 -13.76
CA GLN A 216 -14.73 -5.30 -15.17
C GLN A 216 -14.13 -4.21 -16.04
N PHE A 217 -14.45 -2.95 -15.77
CA PHE A 217 -13.94 -1.82 -16.53
C PHE A 217 -12.44 -1.59 -16.33
N MET A 218 -11.96 -1.65 -15.08
CA MET A 218 -10.54 -1.58 -14.75
C MET A 218 -9.77 -2.71 -15.41
N LYS A 219 -10.25 -3.96 -15.29
CA LYS A 219 -9.65 -5.13 -15.94
C LYS A 219 -9.55 -4.97 -17.45
N ARG A 220 -10.66 -4.62 -18.11
CA ARG A 220 -10.70 -4.42 -19.58
C ARG A 220 -9.76 -3.30 -20.03
N THR A 221 -9.63 -2.25 -19.21
CA THR A 221 -8.72 -1.14 -19.51
C THR A 221 -7.26 -1.57 -19.37
N ALA A 222 -6.93 -2.33 -18.33
CA ALA A 222 -5.60 -2.91 -18.16
C ALA A 222 -5.24 -3.84 -19.32
N ASP A 223 -6.13 -4.76 -19.73
CA ASP A 223 -5.89 -5.64 -20.89
C ASP A 223 -5.61 -4.84 -22.18
N LYS A 224 -6.36 -3.74 -22.39
CA LYS A 224 -6.21 -2.88 -23.56
C LYS A 224 -4.86 -2.18 -23.58
N LEU A 225 -4.36 -1.76 -22.42
CA LEU A 225 -3.13 -0.97 -22.29
C LEU A 225 -1.87 -1.85 -22.22
N PHE A 226 -1.96 -3.00 -21.56
CA PHE A 226 -0.78 -3.81 -21.20
C PHE A 226 -0.79 -5.22 -21.79
N GLY A 227 -1.88 -5.62 -22.44
CA GLY A 227 -2.08 -6.99 -22.92
C GLY A 227 -2.56 -7.93 -21.83
N ASP A 228 -2.55 -9.23 -22.14
CA ASP A 228 -2.82 -10.31 -21.18
C ASP A 228 -1.71 -10.46 -20.14
#